data_AF-A0A8S3PQ23-F1
#
_entry.id   AF-A0A8S3PQ23-F1
#
_cell.length_a   1.000
_cell.length_b   1.000
_cell.length_c   1.000
_cell.angle_alpha   90.00
_cell.angle_beta   90.00
_cell.angle_gamma   90.00
#
_symmetry.space_group_name_H-M   'P 1'
#
loop_
_entity.id
_entity.type
_entity.pdbx_description
1 polymer ?
#
loop_
_entity_poly.entity_id
_entity_poly.type
_entity_poly.pdbx_seq_one_letter_code
_entity_poly.pdbx_strand_id
1 'polypeptide(L)'
;MLSRKLFEQLEYICRKIVNSSLVFGGLQVIVVGDNFQLPPVPDYLKMDSGEYCFKSPVFDKIFCHKIILKEVMRQNQDDFIQAINDVSRGDIPENTLNLIKRLSCHLPPGEDPIRLCARNFDCYIYNACKLMDMDGEEFDFCALDEGDVSKLERTLSHNIYI
;
A
#
# COMPACT_ATOMS: atom_id res chain seq x y z
N MET A 1 -4.47 1.23 -3.62
CA MET A 1 -3.84 2.48 -3.12
C MET A 1 -4.11 3.75 -3.94
N LEU A 2 -4.29 3.72 -5.28
CA LEU A 2 -4.63 4.94 -6.06
C LEU A 2 -6.13 5.27 -5.98
N SER A 3 -6.47 6.50 -5.54
CA SER A 3 -7.86 6.94 -5.43
C SER A 3 -8.45 7.40 -6.77
N ARG A 4 -9.78 7.36 -6.89
CA ARG A 4 -10.57 7.87 -8.02
C ARG A 4 -10.29 9.33 -8.28
N LYS A 5 -10.25 10.13 -7.22
CA LYS A 5 -9.98 11.57 -7.31
C LYS A 5 -8.59 11.84 -7.87
N LEU A 6 -7.56 11.21 -7.30
CA LEU A 6 -6.19 11.41 -7.75
C LEU A 6 -6.02 10.95 -9.20
N PHE A 7 -6.62 9.81 -9.57
CA PHE A 7 -6.61 9.32 -10.95
C PHE A 7 -7.24 10.31 -11.95
N GLU A 8 -8.40 10.88 -11.62
CA GLU A 8 -9.07 11.89 -12.47
C GLU A 8 -8.29 13.22 -12.53
N GLN A 9 -7.62 13.61 -11.44
CA GLN A 9 -6.73 14.77 -11.43
C GLN A 9 -5.52 14.58 -12.34
N LEU A 10 -4.87 13.41 -12.26
CA LEU A 10 -3.75 13.07 -13.14
C LEU A 10 -4.18 13.11 -14.61
N GLU A 11 -5.33 12.52 -14.93
CA GLU A 11 -5.88 12.56 -16.28
C GLU A 11 -6.10 14.00 -16.78
N TYR A 12 -6.71 14.84 -15.95
CA TYR A 12 -6.96 16.24 -16.29
C TYR A 12 -5.67 17.02 -16.52
N ILE A 13 -4.68 16.83 -15.64
CA ILE A 13 -3.36 17.49 -15.75
C ILE A 13 -2.67 17.07 -17.05
N CYS A 14 -2.65 15.77 -17.37
CA CYS A 14 -2.05 15.29 -18.61
C CYS A 14 -2.72 15.89 -19.86
N ARG A 15 -4.05 15.97 -19.91
CA ARG A 15 -4.77 16.64 -21.00
C ARG A 15 -4.37 18.10 -21.17
N LYS A 16 -4.23 18.83 -20.06
CA LYS A 16 -3.88 20.25 -20.07
C LYS A 16 -2.44 20.49 -20.50
N ILE A 17 -1.50 19.67 -20.03
CA ILE A 17 -0.09 19.79 -20.39
C ILE A 17 0.12 19.46 -21.87
N VAL A 18 -0.50 18.39 -22.37
CA VAL A 18 -0.36 17.96 -23.77
C VAL A 18 -1.21 18.81 -24.72
N ASN A 19 -2.13 19.63 -24.19
CA ASN A 19 -3.12 20.39 -24.95
C ASN A 19 -3.93 19.51 -25.92
N SER A 20 -4.44 18.39 -25.40
CA SER A 20 -5.19 17.39 -26.17
C SER A 20 -6.50 17.05 -25.49
N SER A 21 -7.54 16.80 -26.29
CA SER A 21 -8.86 16.36 -25.80
C SER A 21 -8.93 14.85 -25.55
N LEU A 22 -7.91 14.09 -25.98
CA LEU A 22 -7.81 12.66 -25.75
C LEU A 22 -7.61 12.36 -24.26
N VAL A 23 -8.11 11.22 -23.78
CA VAL A 23 -7.92 10.79 -22.39
C VAL A 23 -6.43 10.69 -22.08
N PHE A 24 -6.00 11.22 -20.92
CA PHE A 24 -4.58 11.38 -20.54
C PHE A 24 -3.73 12.14 -21.58
N GLY A 25 -4.35 12.95 -22.44
CA GLY A 25 -3.66 13.65 -23.53
C GLY A 25 -3.17 12.72 -24.64
N GLY A 26 -3.63 11.47 -24.70
CA GLY A 26 -3.17 10.47 -25.67
C GLY A 26 -1.87 9.75 -25.26
N LEU A 27 -1.41 9.94 -24.03
CA LEU A 27 -0.27 9.19 -23.49
C LEU A 27 -0.61 7.70 -23.36
N GLN A 28 0.38 6.85 -23.65
CA GLN A 28 0.28 5.44 -23.31
C GLN A 28 0.41 5.29 -21.80
N VAL A 29 -0.65 4.81 -21.15
CA VAL A 29 -0.67 4.58 -19.71
C VAL A 29 -0.67 3.09 -19.44
N ILE A 30 0.30 2.62 -18.65
CA ILE A 30 0.38 1.24 -18.17
C ILE A 30 0.20 1.27 -16.66
N VAL A 31 -0.77 0.52 -16.16
CA VAL A 31 -1.02 0.35 -14.73
C VAL A 31 -0.85 -1.11 -14.35
N VAL A 32 -0.20 -1.35 -13.22
CA VAL A 32 -0.01 -2.67 -12.63
C VAL A 32 -0.40 -2.58 -11.17
N GLY A 33 -1.17 -3.55 -10.70
CA GLY A 33 -1.59 -3.60 -9.31
C GLY A 33 -2.57 -4.73 -9.06
N ASP A 34 -2.94 -4.87 -7.79
CA ASP A 34 -3.89 -5.84 -7.30
C ASP A 34 -5.01 -5.11 -6.54
N ASN A 35 -6.24 -5.27 -7.03
CA ASN A 35 -7.42 -4.61 -6.46
C ASN A 35 -7.96 -5.31 -5.21
N PHE A 36 -7.48 -6.51 -4.89
CA PHE A 36 -7.82 -7.23 -3.66
C PHE A 36 -6.89 -6.86 -2.49
N GLN A 37 -5.83 -6.08 -2.74
CA GLN A 37 -4.95 -5.55 -1.71
C GLN A 37 -5.49 -4.24 -1.12
N LEU A 38 -4.64 -3.52 -0.38
CA LEU A 38 -5.04 -2.36 0.40
C LEU A 38 -5.75 -1.28 -0.44
N PRO A 39 -6.91 -0.77 0.06
CA PRO A 39 -7.60 0.34 -0.56
C PRO A 39 -6.75 1.63 -0.53
N PRO A 40 -7.10 2.64 -1.34
CA PRO A 40 -6.63 4.00 -1.11
C PRO A 40 -7.01 4.47 0.30
N VAL A 41 -6.09 5.16 0.98
CA VAL A 41 -6.37 5.80 2.27
C VAL A 41 -7.17 7.08 2.00
N PRO A 42 -8.36 7.28 2.62
CA PRO A 42 -9.13 8.51 2.46
C PRO A 42 -8.38 9.74 2.98
N ASP A 43 -8.52 10.87 2.28
CA ASP A 43 -8.00 12.17 2.67
C ASP A 43 -9.14 13.19 2.58
N TYR A 44 -9.91 13.31 3.66
CA TYR A 44 -11.09 14.17 3.72
C TYR A 44 -10.75 15.65 3.65
N LEU A 45 -9.55 16.07 4.06
CA LEU A 45 -9.07 17.45 3.92
C LEU A 45 -8.96 17.83 2.44
N LYS A 46 -8.51 16.88 1.61
CA LYS A 46 -8.51 17.02 0.16
C LYS A 46 -9.83 16.62 -0.48
N MET A 47 -10.91 16.38 0.26
CA MET A 47 -12.19 15.86 -0.24
C MET A 47 -12.00 14.60 -1.11
N ASP A 48 -11.15 13.68 -0.66
CA ASP A 48 -10.93 12.38 -1.26
C ASP A 48 -11.46 11.30 -0.32
N SER A 49 -12.52 10.61 -0.74
CA SER A 49 -13.14 9.53 0.03
C SER A 49 -12.37 8.21 -0.03
N GLY A 50 -11.25 8.14 -0.75
CA GLY A 50 -10.47 6.91 -0.91
C GLY A 50 -11.14 5.88 -1.83
N GLU A 51 -12.07 6.29 -2.68
CA GLU A 51 -12.66 5.40 -3.68
C GLU A 51 -11.59 4.85 -4.62
N TYR A 52 -11.70 3.58 -5.00
CA TYR A 52 -10.76 2.97 -5.95
C TYR A 52 -10.76 3.67 -7.31
N CYS A 53 -9.58 3.81 -7.93
CA CYS A 53 -9.43 4.43 -9.24
C CYS A 53 -10.26 3.77 -10.35
N PHE A 54 -10.45 2.44 -10.30
CA PHE A 54 -11.25 1.70 -11.28
C PHE A 54 -12.74 2.01 -11.23
N LYS A 55 -13.22 2.73 -10.21
CA LYS A 55 -14.59 3.27 -10.19
C LYS A 55 -14.75 4.54 -11.04
N SER A 56 -13.66 5.13 -11.53
CA SER A 56 -13.74 6.28 -12.42
C SER A 56 -14.28 5.86 -13.79
N PRO A 57 -15.24 6.59 -14.40
CA PRO A 57 -15.66 6.33 -15.78
C PRO A 57 -14.55 6.57 -16.81
N VAL A 58 -13.46 7.23 -16.41
CA VAL A 58 -12.25 7.41 -17.23
C VAL A 58 -11.44 6.13 -17.32
N PHE A 59 -11.47 5.29 -16.27
CA PHE A 59 -10.63 4.10 -16.17
C PHE A 59 -10.92 3.11 -17.30
N ASP A 60 -12.20 2.82 -17.54
CA ASP A 60 -12.60 1.92 -18.64
C ASP A 60 -12.39 2.52 -20.03
N LYS A 61 -12.32 3.86 -20.14
CA LYS A 61 -12.03 4.53 -21.42
C LYS A 61 -10.57 4.39 -21.84
N ILE A 62 -9.64 4.43 -20.88
CA ILE A 62 -8.20 4.36 -21.16
C ILE A 62 -7.67 2.93 -21.16
N PHE A 63 -8.19 2.05 -20.29
CA PHE A 63 -7.70 0.68 -20.13
C PHE A 63 -8.60 -0.34 -20.83
N CYS A 64 -8.58 -0.34 -22.16
CA CYS A 64 -9.27 -1.35 -22.98
C CYS A 64 -8.61 -2.74 -22.92
N HIS A 65 -7.29 -2.79 -22.70
CA HIS A 65 -6.53 -4.03 -22.56
C HIS A 65 -6.28 -4.34 -21.08
N LYS A 66 -6.86 -5.43 -20.59
CA LYS A 66 -6.72 -5.91 -19.21
C LYS A 66 -6.12 -7.31 -19.24
N ILE A 67 -4.96 -7.49 -18.62
CA ILE A 67 -4.27 -8.78 -18.53
C ILE A 67 -4.27 -9.21 -17.06
N ILE A 68 -4.73 -10.43 -16.80
CA ILE A 68 -4.72 -11.02 -15.46
C ILE A 68 -3.61 -12.07 -15.42
N LEU A 69 -2.60 -11.84 -14.58
CA LEU A 69 -1.57 -12.83 -14.30
C LEU A 69 -2.16 -13.91 -13.38
N LYS A 70 -1.94 -15.19 -13.72
CA LYS A 70 -2.51 -16.34 -12.99
C LYS A 70 -1.47 -17.14 -12.22
N GLU A 71 -0.21 -17.05 -12.61
CA GLU A 71 0.88 -17.82 -12.02
C GLU A 71 1.43 -17.10 -10.78
N VAL A 72 1.44 -17.79 -9.65
CA VAL A 72 2.01 -17.29 -8.39
C VAL A 72 3.47 -17.71 -8.33
N MET A 73 4.38 -16.73 -8.28
CA MET A 73 5.83 -16.96 -8.28
C MET A 73 6.47 -16.89 -6.89
N ARG A 74 5.76 -16.33 -5.90
CA ARG A 74 6.32 -16.05 -4.56
C ARG A 74 6.33 -17.28 -3.66
N GLN A 75 5.27 -18.07 -3.72
CA GLN A 75 5.11 -19.32 -2.97
C GLN A 75 5.00 -20.47 -3.96
N ASN A 76 5.38 -21.68 -3.54
CA ASN A 76 5.32 -22.89 -4.36
C ASN A 76 4.48 -24.01 -3.72
N GLN A 77 3.90 -23.79 -2.54
CA GLN A 77 3.03 -24.74 -1.85
C GLN A 77 1.57 -24.47 -2.24
N ASP A 78 0.93 -25.42 -2.92
CA ASP A 78 -0.42 -25.27 -3.48
C ASP A 78 -1.49 -24.97 -2.41
N ASP A 79 -1.41 -25.64 -1.25
CA ASP A 79 -2.34 -25.44 -0.14
C ASP A 79 -2.23 -24.02 0.46
N PHE A 80 -1.02 -23.50 0.55
CA PHE A 80 -0.77 -22.14 1.03
C PHE A 80 -1.18 -21.08 0.00
N ILE A 81 -0.91 -21.31 -1.29
CA ILE A 81 -1.37 -20.44 -2.37
C ILE A 81 -2.90 -20.37 -2.38
N GLN A 82 -3.58 -21.51 -2.24
CA GLN A 82 -5.04 -21.55 -2.15
C GLN A 82 -5.55 -20.77 -0.94
N ALA A 83 -4.96 -20.97 0.24
CA ALA A 83 -5.33 -20.26 1.46
C ALA A 83 -5.17 -18.73 1.32
N ILE A 84 -4.09 -18.25 0.67
CA ILE A 84 -3.89 -16.82 0.40
C ILE A 84 -5.00 -16.30 -0.53
N ASN A 85 -5.29 -17.01 -1.61
CA ASN A 85 -6.32 -16.62 -2.58
C ASN A 85 -7.73 -16.58 -1.97
N ASP A 86 -8.04 -17.54 -1.09
CA ASP A 86 -9.28 -17.60 -0.31
C ASP A 86 -9.44 -16.35 0.57
N VAL A 87 -8.41 -16.04 1.36
CA VAL A 87 -8.38 -14.83 2.20
C VAL A 87 -8.49 -13.56 1.38
N SER A 88 -7.80 -13.45 0.24
CA SER A 88 -7.87 -12.29 -0.65
C SER A 88 -9.28 -12.03 -1.20
N ARG A 89 -10.09 -13.07 -1.40
CA ARG A 89 -11.49 -12.94 -1.85
C ARG A 89 -12.47 -12.74 -0.70
N GLY A 90 -12.05 -13.03 0.53
CA GLY A 90 -12.90 -13.02 1.72
C GLY A 90 -13.70 -14.31 1.93
N ASP A 91 -13.39 -15.36 1.17
CA ASP A 91 -14.01 -16.68 1.30
C ASP A 91 -13.12 -17.55 2.18
N ILE A 92 -13.51 -17.82 3.44
CA ILE A 92 -12.65 -18.54 4.39
C ILE A 92 -13.24 -19.93 4.69
N PRO A 93 -12.95 -20.96 3.86
CA PRO A 93 -13.37 -22.32 4.13
C PRO A 93 -12.62 -22.92 5.32
N GLU A 94 -13.19 -23.98 5.90
CA GLU A 94 -12.66 -24.68 7.09
C GLU A 94 -11.18 -25.07 6.92
N ASN A 95 -10.78 -25.54 5.74
CA ASN A 95 -9.41 -25.95 5.45
C ASN A 95 -8.42 -24.78 5.55
N THR A 96 -8.78 -23.62 4.98
CA THR A 96 -7.99 -22.39 5.02
C THR A 96 -7.91 -21.85 6.45
N LEU A 97 -9.04 -21.85 7.18
CA LEU A 97 -9.06 -21.47 8.59
C LEU A 97 -8.14 -22.36 9.45
N ASN A 98 -8.19 -23.67 9.24
CA ASN A 98 -7.36 -24.63 9.97
C ASN A 98 -5.88 -24.49 9.61
N LEU A 99 -5.54 -24.17 8.36
CA LEU A 99 -4.17 -23.83 7.98
C LEU A 99 -3.68 -22.58 8.73
N ILE A 100 -4.44 -21.49 8.72
CA ILE A 100 -4.07 -20.23 9.39
C ILE A 100 -3.90 -20.43 10.90
N LYS A 101 -4.83 -21.15 11.55
CA LYS A 101 -4.73 -21.45 12.99
C LYS A 101 -3.45 -22.22 13.36
N ARG A 102 -3.02 -23.16 12.51
CA ARG A 102 -1.76 -23.90 12.73
C ARG A 102 -0.53 -23.00 12.70
N LEU A 103 -0.57 -21.88 11.98
CA LEU A 103 0.54 -20.91 11.90
C LEU A 103 0.68 -20.04 13.16
N SER A 104 -0.18 -20.19 14.17
CA SER A 104 -0.05 -19.49 15.45
C SER A 104 1.06 -20.08 16.35
N CYS A 105 1.78 -21.11 15.89
CA CYS A 105 2.94 -21.64 16.58
C CYS A 105 4.14 -20.67 16.54
N HIS A 106 5.09 -20.85 17.45
CA HIS A 106 6.35 -20.13 17.38
C HIS A 106 7.10 -20.46 16.09
N LEU A 107 7.70 -19.44 15.49
CA LEU A 107 8.59 -19.63 14.36
C LEU A 107 9.83 -20.42 14.80
N PRO A 108 10.43 -21.23 13.90
CA PRO A 108 11.65 -21.97 14.23
C PRO A 108 12.75 -21.01 14.68
N PRO A 109 13.67 -21.46 15.55
CA PRO A 109 14.79 -20.65 16.00
C PRO A 109 15.63 -20.18 14.80
N GLY A 110 15.96 -18.89 14.76
CA GLY A 110 16.62 -18.24 13.62
C GLY A 110 16.74 -16.74 13.81
N GLU A 111 16.93 -16.01 12.72
CA GLU A 111 16.90 -14.54 12.73
C GLU A 111 15.56 -14.00 13.24
N ASP A 112 15.61 -12.86 13.93
CA ASP A 112 14.43 -12.18 14.43
C ASP A 112 13.51 -11.84 13.24
N PRO A 113 12.29 -12.41 13.18
CA PRO A 113 11.42 -12.24 12.03
C PRO A 113 10.82 -10.83 11.98
N ILE A 114 10.58 -10.35 10.77
CA ILE A 114 9.85 -9.10 10.54
C ILE A 114 8.42 -9.26 11.07
N ARG A 115 8.00 -8.32 11.92
CA ARG A 115 6.62 -8.25 12.41
C ARG A 115 5.82 -7.25 11.58
N LEU A 116 4.67 -7.70 11.08
CA LEU A 116 3.70 -6.82 10.42
C LEU A 116 2.66 -6.34 11.44
N CYS A 117 2.43 -5.03 11.47
CA CYS A 117 1.48 -4.38 12.37
C CYS A 117 0.42 -3.60 11.58
N ALA A 118 -0.80 -3.54 12.10
CA ALA A 118 -1.88 -2.79 11.45
C ALA A 118 -1.75 -1.27 11.63
N ARG A 119 -1.14 -0.81 12.74
CA ARG A 119 -0.95 0.61 13.06
C ARG A 119 0.52 0.94 13.19
N ASN A 120 0.90 2.14 12.73
CA ASN A 120 2.26 2.65 12.87
C ASN A 120 2.72 2.70 14.33
N PHE A 121 1.82 3.08 15.25
CA PHE A 121 2.11 3.11 16.69
C PHE A 121 2.55 1.74 17.23
N ASP A 122 1.86 0.65 16.86
CA ASP A 122 2.22 -0.70 17.30
C ASP A 122 3.60 -1.12 16.75
N CYS A 123 3.91 -0.71 15.51
CA CYS A 123 5.22 -0.93 14.90
C CYS A 123 6.32 -0.14 15.64
N TYR A 124 6.07 1.13 15.94
CA TYR A 124 6.99 1.99 16.67
C TYR A 124 7.35 1.42 18.04
N ILE A 125 6.34 1.06 18.85
CA ILE A 125 6.56 0.48 20.18
C ILE A 125 7.36 -0.81 20.08
N TYR A 126 7.00 -1.71 19.16
CA TYR A 126 7.72 -2.97 18.98
C TYR A 126 9.19 -2.76 18.60
N ASN A 127 9.45 -1.88 17.64
CA ASN A 127 10.81 -1.59 17.18
C ASN A 127 11.63 -0.88 18.27
N ALA A 128 11.04 0.04 19.04
CA ALA A 128 11.71 0.72 20.14
C ALA A 128 12.11 -0.27 21.25
N CYS A 129 11.21 -1.18 21.64
CA CYS A 129 11.55 -2.23 22.60
C CYS A 129 12.68 -3.13 22.06
N LYS A 130 12.60 -3.54 20.79
CA LYS A 130 13.65 -4.36 20.18
C LYS A 130 15.01 -3.64 20.14
N LEU A 131 15.03 -2.35 19.87
CA LEU A 131 16.27 -1.55 19.89
C LEU A 131 16.87 -1.46 21.30
N MET A 132 16.03 -1.28 22.33
CA MET A 132 16.49 -1.23 23.73
C MET A 132 17.03 -2.58 24.22
N ASP A 133 16.51 -3.69 23.68
CA ASP A 133 16.96 -5.05 24.02
C ASP A 133 18.28 -5.45 23.30
N MET A 134 18.77 -4.64 22.35
CA MET A 134 20.00 -4.94 21.60
C MET A 134 21.25 -4.51 22.37
N ASP A 135 22.26 -5.37 22.36
CA ASP A 135 23.59 -5.03 22.86
C ASP A 135 24.31 -4.08 21.86
N GLY A 136 24.93 -3.01 22.37
CA GLY A 136 25.74 -2.10 21.55
C GLY A 136 25.69 -0.66 22.03
N GLU A 137 26.41 0.21 21.32
CA GLU A 137 26.31 1.66 21.51
C GLU A 137 25.17 2.21 20.65
N GLU A 138 24.37 3.10 21.24
CA GLU A 138 23.33 3.84 20.52
C GLU A 138 23.97 4.96 19.69
N PHE A 139 23.52 5.09 18.43
CA PHE A 139 23.96 6.14 17.53
C PHE A 139 22.76 6.95 17.07
N ASP A 140 22.80 8.25 17.36
CA ASP A 140 21.78 9.19 16.91
C ASP A 140 22.09 9.74 15.51
N PHE A 141 21.10 9.64 14.62
CA PHE A 141 21.16 10.21 13.29
C PHE A 141 20.11 11.32 13.16
N CYS A 142 20.51 12.54 13.54
CA CYS A 142 19.63 13.71 13.44
C CYS A 142 19.48 14.16 11.98
N ALA A 143 18.24 14.18 11.49
CA ALA A 143 17.93 14.76 10.19
C ALA A 143 18.06 16.29 10.23
N LEU A 144 18.50 16.89 9.12
CA LEU A 144 18.52 18.33 8.91
C LEU A 144 17.68 18.64 7.66
N ASP A 145 16.55 19.29 7.88
CA ASP A 145 15.60 19.66 6.83
C ASP A 145 15.73 21.16 6.49
N GLU A 146 15.96 21.48 5.21
CA GLU A 146 16.06 22.86 4.71
C GLU A 146 15.02 23.15 3.62
N GLY A 147 14.53 24.39 3.55
CA GLY A 147 13.57 24.80 2.53
C GLY A 147 12.71 26.00 2.92
N ASP A 148 11.65 26.21 2.15
CA ASP A 148 10.64 27.24 2.41
C ASP A 148 9.87 26.91 3.70
N VAL A 149 10.00 27.78 4.71
CA VAL A 149 9.42 27.60 6.05
C VAL A 149 7.92 27.27 5.99
N SER A 150 7.16 27.95 5.13
CA SER A 150 5.72 27.74 5.01
C SER A 150 5.35 26.34 4.50
N LYS A 151 6.20 25.75 3.65
CA LYS A 151 6.02 24.40 3.11
C LYS A 151 6.52 23.34 4.11
N LEU A 152 7.62 23.62 4.81
CA LEU A 152 8.15 22.76 5.85
C LEU A 152 7.13 22.59 6.97
N GLU A 153 6.59 23.69 7.50
CA GLU A 153 5.58 23.66 8.56
C GLU A 153 4.35 22.83 8.13
N ARG A 154 3.86 23.01 6.90
CA ARG A 154 2.70 22.24 6.40
C ARG A 154 2.99 20.74 6.28
N THR A 155 4.21 20.37 5.91
CA THR A 155 4.59 18.97 5.63
C THR A 155 4.96 18.22 6.91
N LEU A 156 5.67 18.88 7.83
CA LEU A 156 6.13 18.30 9.07
C LEU A 156 5.04 18.25 10.15
N SER A 157 4.13 19.24 10.19
CA SER A 157 3.02 19.26 11.17
C SER A 157 2.07 18.06 11.09
N HIS A 158 2.00 17.37 9.94
CA HIS A 158 1.13 16.20 9.76
C HIS A 158 1.77 14.88 10.20
N ASN A 159 3.07 14.87 10.53
CA ASN A 159 3.82 13.66 10.91
C ASN A 159 4.37 13.69 12.34
N ILE A 160 4.07 14.73 13.14
CA ILE A 160 4.53 14.82 14.52
C ILE A 160 3.42 14.30 15.44
N TYR A 161 3.35 12.97 15.54
CA TYR A 161 3.05 12.36 16.83
C TYR A 161 4.40 11.86 17.36
N ILE A 162 5.09 12.74 18.08
CA ILE A 162 6.05 12.32 19.12
C ILE A 162 5.22 12.02 20.36
#